data_AF-A0A4R6BXB6-F1
#
_entry.id   AF-A0A4R6BXB6-F1
#
_cell.length_a   1.000
_cell.length_b   1.000
_cell.length_c   1.000
_cell.angle_alpha   90.00
_cell.angle_beta   90.00
_cell.angle_gamma   90.00
#
_symmetry.space_group_name_H-M   'P 1'
#
loop_
_entity.id
_entity.type
_entity.pdbx_description
1 polymer ?
#
loop_
_entity_poly.entity_id
_entity_poly.type
_entity_poly.pdbx_seq_one_letter_code
_entity_poly.pdbx_strand_id
1 'polypeptide(L)'
;MINQKEWKNILLVIIYFVIGEWVGYQVAIWVLCAVLTLAVLMGLYKIIKRLKSKLRDFPVEGQFLFSREKDIYLLYGHQVLLLMGIYILIIGILIFQWPLNWMIADSGVILLIISYIIEWSTKDRGDIFSEMDEED
;
A
#
# COMPACT_ATOMS: atom_id res chain seq x y z
N MET A 1 0.72 18.79 1.14
CA MET A 1 0.64 17.63 0.23
C MET A 1 1.89 17.72 -0.63
N ILE A 2 2.85 16.81 -0.46
CA ILE A 2 4.14 16.89 -1.18
C ILE A 2 3.86 16.69 -2.67
N ASN A 3 4.32 17.62 -3.51
CA ASN A 3 4.02 17.65 -4.94
C ASN A 3 4.79 16.54 -5.68
N GLN A 4 4.28 16.01 -6.81
CA GLN A 4 4.94 14.91 -7.56
C GLN A 4 6.39 15.27 -7.98
N LYS A 5 6.65 16.55 -8.27
CA LYS A 5 8.00 17.06 -8.55
C LYS A 5 8.93 16.97 -7.34
N GLU A 6 8.41 17.22 -6.13
CA GLU A 6 9.19 17.12 -4.89
C GLU A 6 9.56 15.67 -4.60
N TRP A 7 8.67 14.71 -4.88
CA TRP A 7 8.99 13.27 -4.82
C TRP A 7 10.10 12.86 -5.78
N LYS A 8 10.04 13.32 -7.04
CA LYS A 8 11.12 13.06 -8.01
C LYS A 8 12.46 13.63 -7.53
N ASN A 9 12.46 14.83 -6.95
CA ASN A 9 13.67 15.46 -6.43
C ASN A 9 14.24 14.71 -5.22
N ILE A 10 13.40 14.29 -4.28
CA ILE A 10 13.84 13.48 -3.13
C ILE A 10 14.46 12.17 -3.62
N LEU A 11 13.81 11.49 -4.56
CA LEU A 11 14.27 10.22 -5.12
C LEU A 11 15.59 10.37 -5.89
N LEU A 12 15.75 11.46 -6.63
CA LEU A 12 17.02 11.83 -7.29
C LEU A 12 18.15 12.10 -6.31
N VAL A 13 17.87 12.81 -5.21
CA VAL A 13 18.86 13.08 -4.15
C VAL A 13 19.30 11.77 -3.50
N ILE A 14 18.37 10.85 -3.21
CA ILE A 14 18.70 9.54 -2.64
C ILE A 14 19.56 8.73 -3.62
N ILE A 15 19.17 8.64 -4.89
CA ILE A 15 19.96 7.95 -5.92
C ILE A 15 21.36 8.55 -6.04
N TYR A 16 21.48 9.88 -6.00
CA TYR A 16 22.76 10.58 -6.02
C TYR A 16 23.62 10.23 -4.78
N PHE A 17 23.03 10.17 -3.59
CA PHE A 17 23.72 9.72 -2.36
C PHE A 17 24.14 8.25 -2.39
N VAL A 18 23.37 7.39 -3.06
CA VAL A 18 23.67 5.96 -3.22
C VAL A 18 24.79 5.74 -4.25
N ILE A 19 24.85 6.55 -5.31
CA ILE A 19 25.84 6.44 -6.41
C ILE A 19 27.14 7.20 -6.11
N GLY A 20 27.11 8.27 -5.29
CA GLY A 20 28.21 9.21 -5.09
C GLY A 20 29.37 8.79 -4.15
N GLU A 21 29.32 7.58 -3.56
CA GLU A 21 30.30 7.00 -2.60
C GLU A 21 30.45 7.67 -1.21
N TRP A 22 31.03 6.88 -0.27
CA TRP A 22 31.29 7.06 1.20
C TRP A 22 30.26 6.53 2.19
N VAL A 23 29.02 6.27 1.75
CA VAL A 23 27.98 5.71 2.61
C VAL A 23 27.92 4.22 2.35
N GLY A 24 28.41 3.39 3.29
CA GLY A 24 28.47 1.94 3.12
C GLY A 24 27.13 1.36 2.64
N TYR A 25 27.18 0.33 1.79
CA TYR A 25 26.01 -0.32 1.17
C TYR A 25 24.81 -0.54 2.12
N GLN A 26 25.08 -0.84 3.39
CA GLN A 26 24.05 -0.98 4.43
C GLN A 26 23.27 0.31 4.67
N VAL A 27 23.93 1.46 4.79
CA VAL A 27 23.27 2.75 5.04
C VAL A 27 22.42 3.18 3.83
N ALA A 28 22.86 2.89 2.61
CA ALA A 28 22.06 3.07 1.40
C ALA A 28 20.75 2.26 1.44
N ILE A 29 20.81 0.99 1.87
CA ILE A 29 19.61 0.17 2.09
C ILE A 29 18.70 0.79 3.15
N TRP A 30 19.24 1.25 4.27
CA TRP A 30 18.43 1.88 5.34
C TRP A 30 17.71 3.14 4.86
N VAL A 31 18.38 4.00 4.09
CA VAL A 31 17.77 5.19 3.50
C VAL A 31 16.69 4.81 2.50
N LEU A 32 16.93 3.83 1.64
CA LEU A 32 15.94 3.33 0.69
C LEU A 32 14.70 2.76 1.40
N CYS A 33 14.92 1.95 2.45
CA CYS A 33 13.86 1.43 3.30
C CYS A 33 13.06 2.56 3.95
N ALA A 34 13.72 3.57 4.54
CA ALA A 34 13.03 4.71 5.15
C ALA A 34 12.13 5.47 4.15
N VAL A 35 12.60 5.63 2.92
CA VAL A 35 11.86 6.33 1.86
C VAL A 35 10.68 5.49 1.37
N LEU A 36 10.87 4.18 1.20
CA LEU A 36 9.78 3.25 0.91
C LEU A 36 8.74 3.24 2.03
N THR A 37 9.16 3.24 3.31
CA THR A 37 8.25 3.35 4.46
C THR A 37 7.41 4.62 4.39
N LEU A 38 8.03 5.76 4.11
CA LEU A 38 7.33 7.04 3.96
C LEU A 38 6.34 7.00 2.78
N ALA A 39 6.74 6.42 1.65
CA ALA A 39 5.88 6.23 0.48
C ALA A 39 4.62 5.44 0.84
N VAL A 40 4.79 4.31 1.54
CA VAL A 40 3.68 3.44 1.97
C VAL A 40 2.80 4.10 3.01
N LEU A 41 3.36 4.79 4.00
CA LEU A 41 2.59 5.52 5.01
C LEU A 41 1.66 6.56 4.37
N MET A 42 2.12 7.29 3.35
CA MET A 42 1.23 8.19 2.63
C MET A 42 0.18 7.45 1.81
N GLY A 43 0.54 6.31 1.21
CA GLY A 43 -0.42 5.44 0.52
C GLY A 43 -1.54 5.00 1.46
N LEU A 44 -1.19 4.48 2.64
CA LEU A 44 -2.13 4.11 3.70
C LEU A 44 -2.96 5.30 4.16
N TYR A 45 -2.34 6.47 4.36
CA TYR A 45 -3.07 7.68 4.74
C TYR A 45 -4.10 8.08 3.68
N LYS A 46 -3.77 8.00 2.38
CA LYS A 46 -4.72 8.27 1.29
C LYS A 46 -5.87 7.27 1.29
N ILE A 47 -5.57 5.97 1.43
CA ILE A 47 -6.57 4.90 1.49
C ILE A 47 -7.53 5.14 2.68
N ILE A 48 -7.00 5.40 3.88
CA ILE A 48 -7.80 5.68 5.09
C ILE A 48 -8.63 6.96 4.91
N LYS A 49 -8.06 8.00 4.31
CA LYS A 49 -8.78 9.25 4.04
C LYS A 49 -9.95 9.02 3.09
N ARG A 50 -9.75 8.25 1.99
CA ARG A 50 -10.80 7.87 1.04
C ARG A 50 -11.88 7.02 1.72
N LEU A 51 -11.48 6.00 2.49
CA LEU A 51 -12.39 5.18 3.31
C LEU A 51 -13.27 6.04 4.24
N LYS A 52 -12.66 6.97 4.99
CA LYS A 52 -13.39 7.87 5.90
C LYS A 52 -14.32 8.84 5.17
N SER A 53 -14.02 9.21 3.92
CA SER A 53 -14.93 10.01 3.10
C SER A 53 -16.13 9.17 2.69
N LYS A 54 -15.88 8.02 2.04
CA LYS A 54 -16.95 7.13 1.60
C LYS A 54 -17.86 6.70 2.75
N LEU A 55 -17.32 6.39 3.93
CA LEU A 55 -18.15 6.06 5.10
C LEU A 55 -18.99 7.23 5.64
N ARG A 56 -18.56 8.49 5.46
CA ARG A 56 -19.29 9.67 5.93
C ARG A 56 -20.40 10.11 4.98
N ASP A 57 -20.20 9.89 3.69
CA ASP A 57 -21.15 10.29 2.65
C ASP A 57 -22.31 9.28 2.50
N PHE A 58 -22.33 8.21 3.31
CA PHE A 58 -23.35 7.16 3.28
C PHE A 58 -24.59 7.50 4.14
N PRO A 59 -25.82 7.38 3.58
CA PRO A 59 -27.07 7.59 4.33
C PRO A 59 -27.30 6.47 5.36
N VAL A 60 -27.90 6.82 6.51
CA VAL A 60 -27.94 5.99 7.74
C VAL A 60 -29.12 4.98 7.78
N GLU A 61 -30.02 4.96 6.80
CA GLU A 61 -31.30 4.20 6.90
C GLU A 61 -31.42 3.00 5.93
N GLY A 62 -31.49 1.77 6.48
CA GLY A 62 -31.84 0.53 5.74
C GLY A 62 -30.97 -0.71 6.03
N GLN A 63 -31.58 -1.92 6.05
CA GLN A 63 -30.87 -3.20 6.29
C GLN A 63 -29.89 -3.59 5.18
N PHE A 64 -30.04 -3.06 3.96
CA PHE A 64 -29.09 -3.23 2.86
C PHE A 64 -27.78 -2.44 3.04
N LEU A 65 -27.71 -1.51 4.01
CA LEU A 65 -26.53 -0.68 4.27
C LEU A 65 -25.37 -1.44 4.95
N PHE A 66 -25.67 -2.36 5.88
CA PHE A 66 -24.64 -3.16 6.56
C PHE A 66 -23.85 -4.05 5.59
N SER A 67 -24.51 -4.50 4.50
CA SER A 67 -23.84 -5.21 3.41
C SER A 67 -22.85 -4.30 2.68
N ARG A 68 -23.26 -3.07 2.36
CA ARG A 68 -22.46 -2.13 1.54
C ARG A 68 -21.29 -1.52 2.31
N GLU A 69 -21.46 -1.23 3.60
CA GLU A 69 -20.37 -0.78 4.48
C GLU A 69 -19.28 -1.87 4.60
N LYS A 70 -19.69 -3.12 4.81
CA LYS A 70 -18.78 -4.27 4.85
C LYS A 70 -17.99 -4.43 3.54
N ASP A 71 -18.64 -4.18 2.41
CA ASP A 71 -18.00 -4.29 1.10
C ASP A 71 -17.01 -3.15 0.84
N ILE A 72 -17.31 -1.95 1.31
CA ILE A 72 -16.36 -0.83 1.33
C ILE A 72 -15.14 -1.20 2.17
N TYR A 73 -15.32 -1.72 3.40
CA TYR A 73 -14.18 -2.17 4.22
C TYR A 73 -13.37 -3.29 3.55
N LEU A 74 -14.02 -4.25 2.89
CA LEU A 74 -13.35 -5.32 2.14
C LEU A 74 -12.51 -4.76 1.00
N LEU A 75 -13.03 -3.79 0.25
CA LEU A 75 -12.34 -3.17 -0.88
C LEU A 75 -11.12 -2.36 -0.43
N TYR A 76 -11.28 -1.48 0.57
CA TYR A 76 -10.16 -0.73 1.12
C TYR A 76 -9.17 -1.65 1.86
N GLY A 77 -9.66 -2.72 2.50
CA GLY A 77 -8.82 -3.77 3.08
C GLY A 77 -7.97 -4.49 2.05
N HIS A 78 -8.54 -4.84 0.89
CA HIS A 78 -7.80 -5.38 -0.25
C HIS A 78 -6.69 -4.44 -0.71
N GLN A 79 -6.98 -3.14 -0.84
CA GLN A 79 -5.98 -2.14 -1.24
C GLN A 79 -4.84 -2.00 -0.22
N VAL A 80 -5.16 -2.02 1.08
CA VAL A 80 -4.14 -2.03 2.15
C VAL A 80 -3.27 -3.28 2.05
N LEU A 81 -3.88 -4.46 1.89
CA LEU A 81 -3.16 -5.73 1.80
C LEU A 81 -2.26 -5.80 0.57
N LEU A 82 -2.72 -5.28 -0.56
CA LEU A 82 -1.93 -5.20 -1.79
C LEU A 82 -0.72 -4.27 -1.60
N LEU A 83 -0.95 -3.06 -1.09
CA LEU A 83 0.12 -2.07 -0.84
C LEU A 83 1.16 -2.62 0.15
N MET A 84 0.71 -3.22 1.25
CA MET A 84 1.58 -3.78 2.28
C MET A 84 2.30 -5.04 1.79
N GLY A 85 1.63 -5.90 1.03
CA GLY A 85 2.22 -7.12 0.47
C GLY A 85 3.37 -6.81 -0.50
N ILE A 86 3.17 -5.88 -1.43
CA ILE A 86 4.22 -5.42 -2.35
C ILE A 86 5.40 -4.81 -1.56
N TYR A 87 5.10 -3.95 -0.60
CA TYR A 87 6.12 -3.29 0.21
C TYR A 87 6.98 -4.27 1.00
N ILE A 88 6.35 -5.21 1.71
CA ILE A 88 7.03 -6.23 2.51
C ILE A 88 7.88 -7.13 1.61
N LEU A 89 7.42 -7.43 0.39
CA LEU A 89 8.18 -8.21 -0.59
C LEU A 89 9.44 -7.45 -1.04
N ILE A 90 9.31 -6.16 -1.39
CA ILE A 90 10.44 -5.30 -1.78
C ILE A 90 11.46 -5.17 -0.63
N ILE A 91 11.00 -4.95 0.60
CA ILE A 91 11.88 -4.89 1.77
C ILE A 91 12.54 -6.24 2.03
N GLY A 92 11.77 -7.32 1.95
CA GLY A 92 12.28 -8.68 2.09
C GLY A 92 13.46 -8.93 1.16
N ILE A 93 13.32 -8.54 -0.12
CA ILE A 93 14.37 -8.61 -1.15
C ILE A 93 15.60 -7.75 -0.80
N LEU A 94 15.38 -6.50 -0.38
CA LEU A 94 16.47 -5.56 -0.09
C LEU A 94 17.36 -5.99 1.08
N ILE A 95 16.80 -6.74 2.04
CA ILE A 95 17.51 -7.17 3.25
C ILE A 95 17.98 -8.64 3.13
N PHE A 96 18.12 -9.22 1.94
CA PHE A 96 18.42 -10.66 1.71
C PHE A 96 19.67 -11.28 2.37
N GLN A 97 20.44 -10.52 3.16
CA GLN A 97 21.67 -10.98 3.79
C GLN A 97 21.47 -12.02 4.91
N TRP A 98 20.25 -12.20 5.45
CA TRP A 98 19.98 -13.13 6.56
C TRP A 98 18.86 -14.11 6.25
N PRO A 99 18.96 -15.39 6.68
CA PRO A 99 17.95 -16.42 6.42
C PRO A 99 16.58 -16.10 7.03
N LEU A 100 16.53 -15.34 8.13
CA LEU A 100 15.27 -14.85 8.72
C LEU A 100 14.50 -13.88 7.80
N ASN A 101 15.17 -13.24 6.84
CA ASN A 101 14.55 -12.25 5.96
C ASN A 101 13.74 -12.91 4.84
N TRP A 102 13.91 -14.21 4.60
CA TRP A 102 13.04 -15.00 3.74
C TRP A 102 11.62 -15.08 4.31
N MET A 103 11.48 -15.22 5.63
CA MET A 103 10.16 -15.21 6.29
C MET A 103 9.43 -13.88 6.09
N ILE A 104 10.17 -12.78 5.98
CA ILE A 104 9.60 -11.45 5.70
C ILE A 104 9.07 -11.43 4.26
N ALA A 105 9.87 -11.85 3.28
CA ALA A 105 9.42 -11.90 1.89
C ALA A 105 8.19 -12.83 1.71
N ASP A 106 8.21 -14.01 2.35
CA ASP A 106 7.11 -14.96 2.35
C ASP A 106 5.82 -14.36 2.94
N SER A 107 5.94 -13.58 4.03
CA SER A 107 4.80 -12.86 4.60
C SER A 107 4.19 -11.84 3.62
N GLY A 108 5.03 -11.19 2.79
CA GLY A 108 4.56 -10.33 1.71
C GLY A 108 3.76 -11.09 0.66
N VAL A 109 4.25 -12.27 0.25
CA VAL A 109 3.53 -13.16 -0.68
C VAL A 109 2.19 -13.62 -0.10
N ILE A 110 2.15 -14.01 1.17
CA ILE A 110 0.91 -14.41 1.85
C ILE A 110 -0.11 -13.26 1.84
N LEU A 111 0.31 -12.03 2.11
CA LEU A 111 -0.58 -10.86 2.07
C LEU A 111 -1.16 -10.62 0.67
N LEU A 112 -0.37 -10.83 -0.38
CA LEU A 112 -0.85 -10.74 -1.77
C LEU A 112 -1.85 -11.85 -2.10
N ILE A 113 -1.64 -13.06 -1.60
CA ILE A 113 -2.60 -14.16 -1.77
C ILE A 113 -3.93 -13.82 -1.07
N ILE A 114 -3.88 -13.31 0.17
CA ILE A 114 -5.08 -12.91 0.90
C ILE A 114 -5.79 -11.76 0.16
N SER A 115 -5.04 -10.78 -0.32
CA SER A 115 -5.56 -9.68 -1.15
C SER A 115 -6.32 -10.23 -2.37
N TYR A 116 -5.73 -11.18 -3.10
CA TYR A 116 -6.35 -11.80 -4.26
C TYR A 116 -7.60 -12.63 -3.90
N ILE A 117 -7.60 -13.34 -2.77
CA ILE A 117 -8.78 -14.09 -2.28
C ILE A 117 -9.95 -13.12 -2.00
N ILE A 118 -9.65 -11.95 -1.41
CA ILE A 118 -10.64 -10.92 -1.15
C ILE A 118 -11.22 -10.41 -2.47
N GLU A 119 -10.37 -10.07 -3.44
CA GLU A 119 -10.79 -9.61 -4.77
C GLU A 119 -11.68 -10.64 -5.48
N TRP A 120 -11.27 -11.91 -5.47
CA TRP A 120 -12.05 -12.98 -6.07
C TRP A 120 -13.42 -13.15 -5.39
N SER A 121 -13.46 -13.00 -4.05
CA SER A 121 -14.71 -13.08 -3.28
C SER A 121 -15.63 -11.86 -3.46
N THR A 122 -15.11 -10.72 -3.93
CA THR A 122 -15.86 -9.48 -4.14
C THR A 122 -16.17 -9.17 -5.61
N LYS A 123 -15.65 -9.98 -6.55
CA LYS A 123 -15.74 -9.75 -8.01
C LYS A 123 -17.17 -9.64 -8.57
N ASP A 124 -18.15 -10.23 -7.91
CA ASP A 124 -19.58 -10.15 -8.30
C ASP A 124 -20.33 -8.98 -7.64
N ARG A 125 -19.67 -8.14 -6.83
CA ARG A 125 -20.25 -6.94 -6.17
C ARG A 125 -19.90 -5.66 -6.93
N GLY A 126 -20.12 -5.69 -8.25
CA GLY A 126 -19.62 -4.72 -9.23
C GLY A 126 -19.96 -3.24 -8.99
N ASP A 127 -21.02 -2.93 -8.25
CA ASP A 127 -21.47 -1.55 -8.00
C ASP A 127 -20.48 -0.70 -7.19
N ILE A 128 -19.54 -1.31 -6.46
CA ILE A 128 -18.59 -0.58 -5.60
C ILE A 128 -17.25 -0.37 -6.32
N PHE A 129 -16.92 -1.21 -7.30
CA PHE A 129 -15.72 -1.08 -8.13
C PHE A 129 -15.90 0.00 -9.22
N SER A 130 -17.09 0.12 -9.82
CA SER A 130 -17.38 1.15 -10.82
C SER A 130 -17.25 2.59 -10.27
N GLU A 131 -17.62 2.80 -9.00
CA GLU A 131 -17.47 4.09 -8.30
C GLU A 131 -16.02 4.42 -7.91
N MET A 132 -15.03 3.54 -8.15
CA MET A 132 -13.61 3.86 -7.94
C MET A 132 -12.92 4.37 -9.21
N ASP A 133 -13.41 3.97 -10.39
CA ASP A 133 -12.83 4.36 -11.68
C ASP A 133 -13.23 5.80 -12.10
N GLU A 134 -14.25 6.40 -11.46
CA GLU A 134 -14.73 7.75 -11.76
C GLU A 134 -14.07 8.88 -10.91
N GLU A 135 -13.31 8.54 -9.86
CA GLU A 135 -12.71 9.52 -8.93
C GLU A 135 -11.22 9.82 -9.17
N ASP A 136 -10.59 9.21 -10.19
CA ASP A 136 -9.17 9.42 -10.53
C ASP A 136 -8.96 10.45 -11.67
#